data_AF-A0A7J7MJP9-F1
#
_entry.id   AF-A0A7J7MJP9-F1
#
_cell.length_a   1.000
_cell.length_b   1.000
_cell.length_c   1.000
_cell.angle_alpha   90.00
_cell.angle_beta   90.00
_cell.angle_gamma   90.00
#
_symmetry.space_group_name_H-M   'P 1'
#
loop_
_entity.id
_entity.type
_entity.pdbx_description
1 polymer ?
#
loop_
_entity_poly.entity_id
_entity_poly.type
_entity_poly.pdbx_seq_one_letter_code
_entity_poly.pdbx_strand_id
1 'polypeptide(L)' 'TGDASILKQAKFKDSRTDKFAKVIDFLLQQLHRDTLFIYVNSTFLPNPDELVIDLFL' A
#
# COMPACT_ATOMS: atom_id res chain seq x y z
N THR A 1 -20.06 -3.66 1.82
CA THR A 1 -19.11 -2.56 2.07
C THR A 1 -19.29 -2.09 3.50
N GLY A 2 -18.54 -2.64 4.47
CA GLY A 2 -18.83 -2.42 5.89
C GLY A 2 -17.64 -2.41 6.87
N ASP A 3 -16.46 -2.88 6.47
CA ASP A 3 -15.32 -3.06 7.39
C ASP A 3 -13.99 -2.55 6.82
N ALA A 4 -14.01 -1.57 5.92
CA ALA A 4 -12.78 -0.94 5.44
C ALA A 4 -12.50 0.33 6.25
N SER A 5 -11.50 0.28 7.14
CA SER A 5 -11.04 1.48 7.85
C SER A 5 -10.49 2.49 6.84
N ILE A 6 -11.08 3.68 6.78
CA ILE A 6 -10.61 4.76 5.92
C ILE A 6 -9.42 5.43 6.60
N LEU A 7 -8.26 5.46 5.93
CA LEU A 7 -7.10 6.22 6.40
C LEU A 7 -7.43 7.73 6.33
N LYS A 8 -7.21 8.45 7.43
CA LYS A 8 -7.36 9.91 7.49
C LYS A 8 -6.33 10.66 6.63
N GLN A 9 -5.18 10.03 6.33
CA GLN A 9 -4.21 10.51 5.34
C GLN A 9 -4.12 9.48 4.22
N ALA A 10 -4.47 9.90 2.99
CA ALA A 10 -4.42 9.05 1.80
C ALA A 10 -3.30 9.44 0.83
N LYS A 11 -2.46 10.40 1.23
CA LYS A 11 -1.32 10.88 0.44
C LYS A 11 -0.06 10.72 1.27
N PHE A 12 0.75 9.75 0.90
CA PHE A 12 2.07 9.52 1.48
C PHE A 12 3.13 9.91 0.46
N LYS A 13 4.26 10.41 0.96
CA LYS A 13 5.43 10.74 0.15
C LYS A 13 6.50 9.71 0.47
N ASP A 14 6.43 8.57 -0.20
CA ASP A 14 7.48 7.56 -0.17
C ASP A 14 8.59 7.91 -1.15
N SER A 15 9.80 7.39 -0.89
CA SER A 15 10.87 7.52 -1.86
C SER A 15 10.55 6.64 -3.05
N ARG A 16 10.79 7.14 -4.27
CA ARG A 16 10.51 6.36 -5.49
C ARG A 16 11.26 5.03 -5.56
N THR A 17 12.39 4.96 -4.85
CA THR A 17 13.28 3.80 -4.72
C THR A 17 12.97 2.92 -3.52
N ASP A 18 11.96 3.27 -2.70
CA ASP A 18 11.52 2.38 -1.63
C ASP A 18 10.74 1.20 -2.22
N LYS A 19 10.84 0.04 -1.56
CA LYS A 19 10.06 -1.14 -1.90
C LYS A 19 8.60 -0.96 -1.47
N PHE A 20 7.69 -1.56 -2.23
CA PHE A 20 6.27 -1.55 -1.92
C PHE A 20 5.94 -2.24 -0.59
N ALA A 21 6.76 -3.22 -0.16
CA ALA A 21 6.68 -3.84 1.17
C ALA A 21 6.63 -2.81 2.31
N LYS A 22 7.34 -1.68 2.18
CA LYS A 22 7.35 -0.63 3.21
C LYS A 22 5.99 0.07 3.32
N VAL A 23 5.31 0.27 2.19
CA VAL A 23 3.95 0.82 2.14
C VAL A 23 2.96 -0.16 2.75
N ILE A 24 3.11 -1.46 2.45
CA ILE A 24 2.29 -2.52 3.05
C ILE A 24 2.47 -2.55 4.57
N ASP A 25 3.70 -2.60 5.07
CA ASP A 25 4.01 -2.62 6.51
C ASP A 25 3.45 -1.38 7.22
N PHE A 26 3.61 -0.21 6.61
CA PHE A 26 3.07 1.03 7.13
C PHE A 26 1.53 0.98 7.25
N LEU A 27 0.84 0.48 6.22
CA LEU A 27 -0.61 0.34 6.24
C LEU A 27 -1.06 -0.72 7.27
N LEU A 28 -0.33 -1.83 7.41
CA LEU A 28 -0.62 -2.86 8.42
C LEU A 28 -0.54 -2.27 9.84
N GLN A 29 0.50 -1.49 10.14
CA GLN A 29 0.66 -0.81 11.42
C GLN A 29 -0.43 0.25 11.65
N GLN A 30 -0.75 1.06 10.64
CA GLN A 30 -1.75 2.13 10.78
C GLN A 30 -3.17 1.59 10.94
N LEU A 31 -3.50 0.47 10.27
CA LEU A 31 -4.83 -0.14 10.37
C LEU A 31 -4.93 -1.14 11.52
N HIS A 32 -3.82 -1.48 12.18
CA HIS A 32 -3.74 -2.56 13.16
C HIS A 32 -4.37 -3.86 12.62
N ARG A 33 -4.02 -4.22 11.37
CA ARG A 33 -4.50 -5.43 10.70
C ARG A 33 -3.34 -6.34 10.38
N ASP A 34 -3.56 -7.65 10.48
CA ASP A 34 -2.56 -8.67 10.14
C ASP A 34 -2.51 -8.98 8.63
N THR A 35 -3.55 -8.63 7.87
CA THR A 35 -3.62 -8.91 6.43
C THR A 35 -4.34 -7.78 5.70
N LEU A 36 -3.71 -7.28 4.63
CA LEU A 36 -4.25 -6.24 3.75
C LEU A 36 -4.19 -6.71 2.30
N PHE A 37 -5.31 -6.51 1.58
CA PHE A 37 -5.36 -6.67 0.13
C PHE A 37 -5.24 -5.30 -0.51
N ILE A 38 -4.10 -5.03 -1.16
CA ILE A 38 -3.85 -3.78 -1.84
C ILE A 38 -4.00 -3.99 -3.34
N TYR A 39 -4.77 -3.12 -3.98
CA TYR A 39 -4.96 -3.12 -5.42
C TYR A 39 -4.46 -1.80 -5.99
N VAL A 40 -3.63 -1.87 -7.02
CA VAL A 40 -3.25 -0.72 -7.84
C VAL A 40 -4.09 -0.72 -9.10
N ASN A 41 -4.61 0.47 -9.45
CA ASN A 41 -5.55 0.68 -10.55
C ASN A 41 -6.82 -0.19 -10.49
N SER A 42 -7.17 -0.71 -9.32
CA SER A 42 -8.29 -1.66 -9.12
C SER A 42 -8.15 -3.00 -9.86
N THR A 43 -6.94 -3.39 -10.30
CA THR A 43 -6.71 -4.63 -11.08
C THR A 43 -5.43 -5.39 -10.67
N PHE A 44 -4.39 -4.70 -10.20
CA PHE A 44 -3.09 -5.33 -9.98
C PHE A 44 -2.79 -5.52 -8.48
N LEU A 45 -2.36 -6.72 -8.11
CA LEU A 45 -1.71 -7.00 -6.82
C LEU A 45 -0.22 -6.75 -7.00
N PRO A 46 0.31 -5.61 -6.53
CA PRO A 46 1.74 -5.35 -6.62
C PRO A 46 2.52 -6.32 -5.75
N ASN A 47 3.70 -6.69 -6.21
CA ASN A 47 4.60 -7.54 -5.47
C ASN A 47 5.27 -6.68 -4.37
N PRO A 48 5.35 -7.14 -3.09
CA PRO A 48 6.05 -6.42 -2.04
C PRO A 48 7.51 -6.08 -2.36
N ASP A 49 8.17 -6.88 -3.22
CA ASP A 49 9.55 -6.62 -3.64
C ASP A 49 9.68 -5.63 -4.81
N GLU A 50 8.58 -5.22 -5.45
CA GLU A 50 8.61 -4.17 -6.47
C GLU A 50 8.87 -2.80 -5.86
N LEU A 51 9.47 -1.92 -6.64
CA LEU A 51 9.68 -0.54 -6.22
C LEU A 51 8.41 0.28 -6.42
N VAL A 52 8.19 1.28 -5.57
CA VAL A 52 7.05 2.20 -5.71
C VAL A 52 7.06 2.89 -7.08
N ILE A 53 8.24 3.11 -7.69
CA ILE A 53 8.36 3.63 -9.06
C ILE A 53 7.78 2.70 -10.12
N ASP A 54 7.98 1.38 -9.99
CA ASP A 54 7.56 0.42 -11.01
C ASP A 54 6.04 0.31 -11.08
N LEU A 55 5.34 0.57 -9.97
CA LEU A 55 3.88 0.65 -9.94
C LEU A 55 3.31 1.96 -10.53
N PHE A 56 4.15 2.98 -10.68
CA PHE A 56 3.76 4.31 -11.18
C PHE A 56 4.04 4.52 -12.68
N LEU A 57 4.77 3.59 -13.29
CA LEU A 57 5.05 3.53 -14.73
C LEU A 57 3.83 3.01 -15.50
#